data_AF-A0A841DSL0-F1
#
_entry.id   AF-A0A841DSL0-F1
#
_cell.length_a   1.000
_cell.length_b   1.000
_cell.length_c   1.000
_cell.angle_alpha   90.00
_cell.angle_beta   90.00
_cell.angle_gamma   90.00
#
_symmetry.space_group_name_H-M   'P 1'
#
loop_
_entity.id
_entity.type
_entity.pdbx_description
1 polymer ?
#
loop_
_entity_poly.entity_id
_entity_poly.type
_entity_poly.pdbx_seq_one_letter_code
_entity_poly.pdbx_strand_id
1 'polypeptide(L)'
;MVMMTGSLAVHGTVLWLTPQQGGRVSGPPDPDYDYDYTATAYLPPRTPEDGQAGLALRRFAPGAWRTPAEGILVPGQGNRAQQVVPGCLIVITEGVRPVGFFTVEEVHALAEDGTPVVAAAPIPVPALEVAPPEVAVPTESVVPDEPPYRHSTAAARWASKHGSDDVPAEPANV
;
A
#
# COMPACT_ATOMS: atom_id res chain seq x y z
N MET A 1 8.53 -10.11 11.80
CA MET A 1 8.87 -9.08 10.80
C MET A 1 9.87 -9.72 9.84
N VAL A 2 9.48 -9.94 8.58
CA VAL A 2 10.34 -10.59 7.58
C VAL A 2 11.13 -9.49 6.87
N MET A 3 12.45 -9.58 6.91
CA MET A 3 13.34 -8.69 6.18
C MET A 3 13.51 -9.26 4.77
N MET A 4 12.97 -8.60 3.75
CA MET A 4 13.20 -8.98 2.36
C MET A 4 14.36 -8.14 1.80
N THR A 5 15.42 -8.81 1.37
CA THR A 5 16.58 -8.19 0.72
C THR A 5 16.51 -8.49 -0.77
N GLY A 6 16.25 -7.46 -1.60
CA GLY A 6 16.12 -7.60 -3.05
C GLY A 6 14.98 -6.75 -3.61
N SER A 7 14.73 -6.88 -4.91
CA SER A 7 13.57 -6.26 -5.55
C SER A 7 12.29 -6.90 -5.05
N LEU A 8 11.22 -6.11 -4.93
CA LEU A 8 9.93 -6.56 -4.43
C LEU A 8 8.86 -6.33 -5.49
N ALA A 9 8.03 -7.34 -5.73
CA ALA A 9 6.75 -7.12 -6.39
C ALA A 9 5.75 -6.60 -5.35
N VAL A 10 5.09 -5.50 -5.67
CA VAL A 10 4.08 -4.87 -4.83
C VAL A 10 2.76 -4.78 -5.59
N HIS A 11 1.66 -5.06 -4.91
CA HIS A 11 0.32 -4.78 -5.41
C HIS A 11 -0.36 -3.78 -4.47
N GLY A 12 -1.18 -2.91 -5.02
CA GLY A 12 -1.93 -1.97 -4.21
C GLY A 12 -2.63 -0.89 -5.02
N THR A 13 -2.79 0.28 -4.42
CA THR A 13 -3.50 1.39 -5.03
C THR A 13 -2.56 2.56 -5.28
N VAL A 14 -2.48 3.03 -6.52
CA VAL A 14 -1.81 4.29 -6.87
C VAL A 14 -2.80 5.45 -6.80
N LEU A 15 -2.34 6.60 -6.31
CA LEU A 15 -3.02 7.88 -6.31
C LEU A 15 -2.07 8.94 -6.88
N TRP A 16 -2.48 9.61 -7.94
CA TRP A 16 -1.72 10.70 -8.55
C TRP A 16 -2.12 12.04 -7.94
N LEU A 17 -1.14 12.89 -7.67
CA LEU A 17 -1.38 14.23 -7.13
C LEU A 17 -1.87 15.16 -8.22
N THR A 18 -2.92 15.92 -7.91
CA THR A 18 -3.39 17.01 -8.77
C THR A 18 -2.37 18.15 -8.82
N PRO A 19 -2.43 19.04 -9.83
CA PRO A 19 -1.54 20.20 -9.89
C PRO A 19 -1.60 21.07 -8.62
N GLN A 20 -2.80 21.21 -8.04
CA GLN A 20 -3.04 21.98 -6.81
C GLN A 20 -2.38 21.34 -5.58
N GLN A 21 -2.11 20.04 -5.62
CA GLN A 21 -1.38 19.29 -4.59
C GLN A 21 0.13 19.21 -4.89
N GLY A 22 0.62 19.91 -5.92
CA GLY A 22 2.03 19.89 -6.33
C GLY A 22 2.40 18.78 -7.33
N GLY A 23 1.41 18.04 -7.84
CA GLY A 23 1.61 16.98 -8.82
C GLY A 23 1.72 17.46 -10.27
N ARG A 24 1.44 16.55 -11.21
CA ARG A 24 1.62 16.79 -12.65
C ARG A 24 0.54 17.69 -13.22
N VAL A 25 0.96 18.74 -13.92
CA VAL A 25 0.05 19.61 -14.72
C VAL A 25 -0.58 18.83 -15.87
N SER A 26 0.11 17.82 -16.40
CA SER A 26 -0.40 16.96 -17.47
C SER A 26 -1.52 16.01 -17.05
N GLY A 27 -1.82 15.89 -15.75
CA GLY A 27 -2.67 14.83 -15.22
C GLY A 27 -1.90 13.52 -14.93
N PRO A 28 -2.62 12.45 -14.55
CA PRO A 28 -2.07 11.12 -14.34
C PRO A 28 -1.25 10.64 -15.55
N PRO A 29 -0.21 9.82 -15.34
CA PRO A 29 0.48 9.19 -16.45
C PRO A 29 -0.49 8.36 -17.29
N ASP A 30 -0.25 8.34 -18.60
CA ASP A 30 -0.86 7.40 -19.52
C ASP A 30 0.19 6.31 -19.79
N PRO A 31 0.12 5.15 -19.12
CA PRO A 31 1.06 4.08 -19.39
C PRO A 31 0.78 3.57 -20.79
N ASP A 32 1.77 3.70 -21.68
CA ASP A 32 1.70 3.02 -22.97
C ASP A 32 1.56 1.52 -22.69
N TYR A 33 0.65 0.82 -23.37
CA TYR A 33 0.32 -0.58 -23.04
C TYR A 33 1.55 -1.51 -23.04
N ASP A 34 2.60 -1.13 -23.76
CA ASP A 34 3.85 -1.88 -23.90
C ASP A 34 4.94 -1.49 -22.88
N TYR A 35 4.74 -0.43 -22.09
CA TYR A 35 5.76 0.11 -21.19
C TYR A 35 5.24 0.35 -19.77
N ASP A 36 6.01 -0.14 -18.79
CA ASP A 36 5.81 0.20 -17.39
C ASP A 36 6.10 1.69 -17.17
N TYR A 37 5.30 2.35 -16.34
CA TYR A 37 5.61 3.69 -15.84
C TYR A 37 6.76 3.58 -14.85
N THR A 38 7.93 4.10 -15.21
CA THR A 38 9.12 4.09 -14.35
C THR A 38 9.33 5.44 -13.69
N ALA A 39 9.58 5.42 -12.38
CA ALA A 39 9.78 6.61 -11.58
C ALA A 39 10.77 6.34 -10.43
N THR A 40 11.27 7.42 -9.85
CA THR A 40 11.90 7.37 -8.53
C THR A 40 10.83 7.34 -7.45
N ALA A 41 11.16 6.80 -6.29
CA ALA A 41 10.28 6.79 -5.13
C ALA A 41 11.09 6.81 -3.84
N TYR A 42 10.45 7.10 -2.71
CA TYR A 42 11.02 6.88 -1.39
C TYR A 42 9.96 6.33 -0.44
N LEU A 43 10.43 5.71 0.64
CA LEU A 43 9.57 5.11 1.66
C LEU A 43 9.78 5.83 2.98
N PRO A 44 8.77 6.55 3.50
CA PRO A 44 8.85 7.16 4.82
C PRO A 44 9.32 6.15 5.89
N PRO A 45 10.18 6.57 6.84
CA PRO A 45 10.57 7.95 7.13
C PRO A 45 11.69 8.51 6.24
N ARG A 46 12.14 7.80 5.20
CA ARG A 46 13.15 8.31 4.25
C ARG A 46 12.60 9.49 3.46
N THR A 47 13.51 10.24 2.86
CA THR A 47 13.26 11.44 2.07
C THR A 47 13.80 11.24 0.64
N PRO A 48 13.45 12.12 -0.32
CA PRO A 48 14.06 12.09 -1.65
C PRO A 48 15.59 12.20 -1.63
N GLU A 49 16.18 12.79 -0.60
CA GLU A 49 17.62 13.06 -0.53
C GLU A 49 18.44 11.91 0.06
N ASP A 50 17.87 11.12 0.97
CA ASP A 50 18.60 10.11 1.76
C ASP A 50 18.35 8.66 1.31
N GLY A 51 17.33 8.41 0.49
CA GLY A 51 16.76 7.07 0.45
C GLY A 51 15.86 6.76 -0.74
N GLN A 52 16.27 7.11 -1.95
CA GLN A 52 15.51 6.76 -3.15
C GLN A 52 15.52 5.26 -3.47
N ALA A 53 14.42 4.84 -4.08
CA ALA A 53 14.14 3.55 -4.67
C ALA A 53 13.73 3.76 -6.13
N GLY A 54 13.99 2.76 -6.98
CA GLY A 54 13.35 2.68 -8.29
C GLY A 54 11.95 2.08 -8.13
N LEU A 55 10.96 2.60 -8.87
CA LEU A 55 9.61 2.05 -8.92
C LEU A 55 9.19 1.93 -10.39
N ALA A 56 8.80 0.73 -10.80
CA ALA A 56 8.08 0.51 -12.04
C ALA A 56 6.62 0.19 -11.70
N LEU A 57 5.65 0.85 -12.34
CA LEU A 57 4.22 0.63 -12.16
C LEU A 57 3.56 0.19 -13.46
N ARG A 58 2.59 -0.71 -13.34
CA ARG A 58 1.82 -1.26 -14.45
C ARG A 58 0.38 -1.55 -14.07
N ARG A 59 -0.44 -1.85 -15.08
CA ARG A 59 -1.85 -2.23 -14.95
C ARG A 59 -2.74 -1.21 -14.22
N PHE A 60 -2.33 0.05 -14.18
CA PHE A 60 -3.13 1.15 -13.66
C PHE A 60 -3.96 1.80 -14.77
N ALA A 61 -5.19 2.22 -14.48
CA ALA A 61 -6.08 2.79 -15.49
C ALA A 61 -5.54 4.14 -16.04
N PRO A 62 -5.38 4.27 -17.37
CA PRO A 62 -5.00 5.53 -18.02
C PRO A 62 -5.88 6.71 -17.61
N GLY A 63 -5.27 7.84 -17.27
CA GLY A 63 -5.98 9.07 -16.91
C GLY A 63 -6.76 9.01 -15.58
N ALA A 64 -6.78 7.86 -14.89
CA ALA A 64 -7.42 7.74 -13.59
C ALA A 64 -6.51 8.30 -12.49
N TRP A 65 -7.05 9.20 -11.67
CA TRP A 65 -6.33 9.77 -10.52
C TRP A 65 -6.06 8.75 -9.41
N ARG A 66 -6.87 7.70 -9.32
CA ARG A 66 -6.73 6.63 -8.35
C ARG A 66 -7.17 5.32 -8.97
N THR A 67 -6.35 4.28 -8.83
CA THR A 67 -6.60 2.99 -9.47
C THR A 67 -5.72 1.91 -8.83
N PRO A 68 -6.16 0.64 -8.82
CA PRO A 68 -5.27 -0.48 -8.52
C PRO A 68 -4.08 -0.49 -9.46
N ALA A 69 -2.93 -0.92 -8.96
CA ALA A 69 -1.69 -0.96 -9.71
C ALA A 69 -0.78 -2.04 -9.15
N GLU A 70 0.05 -2.57 -10.02
CA GLU A 70 1.17 -3.41 -9.64
C GLU A 70 2.47 -2.69 -9.86
N GLY A 71 3.48 -3.05 -9.08
CA GLY A 71 4.80 -2.50 -9.28
C GLY A 71 5.94 -3.42 -8.90
N ILE A 72 7.11 -3.02 -9.37
CA ILE A 72 8.39 -3.57 -8.96
C ILE A 72 9.14 -2.45 -8.24
N LEU A 73 9.43 -2.67 -6.97
CA LEU A 73 10.24 -1.79 -6.15
C LEU A 73 11.68 -2.29 -6.15
N VAL A 74 12.61 -1.44 -6.57
CA VAL A 74 14.04 -1.74 -6.67
C VAL A 74 14.79 -0.94 -5.60
N PRO A 75 15.57 -1.60 -4.72
CA PRO A 75 16.40 -0.92 -3.74
C PRO A 75 17.43 0.01 -4.39
N GLY A 76 17.54 1.23 -3.85
CA GLY A 76 18.63 2.14 -4.21
C GLY A 76 20.00 1.60 -3.79
N GLN A 77 21.05 2.06 -4.46
CA GLN A 77 22.43 1.65 -4.17
C GLN A 77 22.80 1.98 -2.71
N GLY A 78 23.32 1.00 -1.97
CA GLY A 78 23.64 1.14 -0.54
C GLY A 78 22.45 0.92 0.42
N ASN A 79 21.22 0.91 -0.08
CA ASN A 79 20.00 0.75 0.72
C ASN A 79 19.44 -0.68 0.63
N ARG A 80 20.25 -1.67 1.02
CA ARG A 80 19.98 -3.11 0.83
C ARG A 80 18.77 -3.67 1.58
N ALA A 81 18.26 -2.97 2.60
CA ALA A 81 17.06 -3.36 3.32
C ALA A 81 15.96 -2.32 3.08
N GLN A 82 14.94 -2.71 2.32
CA GLN A 82 13.66 -2.00 2.26
C GLN A 82 12.67 -2.75 3.13
N GLN A 83 12.21 -2.10 4.20
CA GLN A 83 11.15 -2.62 5.05
C GLN A 83 9.82 -2.24 4.42
N VAL A 84 9.34 -3.05 3.48
CA VAL A 84 8.03 -2.88 2.87
C VAL A 84 7.11 -3.96 3.38
N VAL A 85 5.99 -3.54 3.94
CA VAL A 85 4.92 -4.42 4.38
C VAL A 85 3.60 -3.88 3.84
N PRO A 86 2.55 -4.71 3.74
CA PRO A 86 1.19 -4.21 3.53
C PRO A 86 0.85 -3.06 4.48
N GLY A 87 0.22 -2.02 3.95
CA GLY A 87 -0.09 -0.76 4.63
C GLY A 87 0.98 0.32 4.49
N CYS A 88 2.16 0.01 3.97
CA CYS A 88 3.18 1.03 3.70
C CYS A 88 2.73 2.01 2.60
N LEU A 89 3.15 3.26 2.75
CA LEU A 89 3.03 4.29 1.73
C LEU A 89 4.38 4.42 1.00
N ILE A 90 4.34 4.32 -0.32
CA ILE A 90 5.48 4.65 -1.18
C ILE A 90 5.17 6.01 -1.81
N VAL A 91 6.07 6.98 -1.66
CA VAL A 91 5.93 8.29 -2.29
C VAL A 91 6.60 8.24 -3.64
N ILE A 92 5.84 8.46 -4.70
CA ILE A 92 6.32 8.46 -6.08
C ILE A 92 6.84 9.86 -6.40
N THR A 93 8.03 9.94 -6.94
CA THR A 93 8.70 11.21 -7.26
C THR A 93 9.16 11.27 -8.71
N GLU A 94 9.13 12.47 -9.27
CA GLU A 94 9.87 12.84 -10.47
C GLU A 94 11.01 13.78 -10.05
N GLY A 95 12.24 13.26 -10.02
CA GLY A 95 13.34 13.93 -9.32
C GLY A 95 13.07 13.95 -7.81
N VAL A 96 13.06 15.14 -7.20
CA VAL A 96 12.73 15.33 -5.77
C VAL A 96 11.25 15.67 -5.52
N ARG A 97 10.47 15.92 -6.59
CA ARG A 97 9.09 16.38 -6.48
C ARG A 97 8.14 15.17 -6.30
N PRO A 98 7.33 15.12 -5.24
CA PRO A 98 6.26 14.13 -5.12
C PRO A 98 5.20 14.34 -6.21
N VAL A 99 4.84 13.26 -6.90
CA VAL A 99 3.81 13.27 -7.97
C VAL A 99 2.68 12.28 -7.70
N GLY A 100 2.85 11.37 -6.74
CA GLY A 100 1.84 10.39 -6.39
C GLY A 100 2.19 9.62 -5.13
N PHE A 101 1.23 8.81 -4.70
CA PHE A 101 1.37 7.87 -3.60
C PHE A 101 0.96 6.49 -4.07
N PHE A 102 1.64 5.47 -3.59
CA PHE A 102 1.24 4.08 -3.76
C PHE A 102 1.04 3.46 -2.38
N THR A 103 -0.18 3.03 -2.11
CA THR A 103 -0.51 2.31 -0.88
C THR A 103 -0.32 0.83 -1.14
N VAL A 104 0.63 0.21 -0.44
CA VAL A 104 0.95 -1.21 -0.59
C VAL A 104 -0.11 -2.07 0.09
N GLU A 105 -0.65 -3.02 -0.63
CA GLU A 105 -1.63 -4.00 -0.13
C GLU A 105 -1.01 -5.40 -0.03
N GLU A 106 -0.14 -5.77 -0.98
CA GLU A 106 0.57 -7.05 -0.99
C GLU A 106 2.05 -6.86 -1.36
N VAL A 107 2.91 -7.73 -0.84
CA VAL A 107 4.37 -7.72 -1.10
C VAL A 107 4.86 -9.13 -1.33
N HIS A 108 5.57 -9.33 -2.44
CA HIS A 108 6.22 -10.58 -2.79
C HIS A 108 7.71 -10.33 -3.06
N ALA A 109 8.57 -11.17 -2.49
CA ALA A 109 9.99 -11.15 -2.84
C ALA A 109 10.16 -11.59 -4.29
N LEU A 110 11.07 -10.94 -5.03
CA LEU A 110 11.47 -11.39 -6.36
C LEU A 110 12.79 -12.16 -6.28
N ALA A 111 12.90 -13.22 -7.09
CA ALA A 111 14.16 -13.91 -7.34
C ALA A 111 15.08 -13.04 -8.23
N GLU A 112 16.33 -13.45 -8.39
CA GLU A 112 17.31 -12.72 -9.22
C GLU A 112 16.88 -12.60 -10.69
N ASP A 113 16.03 -13.50 -11.17
CA ASP A 113 15.45 -13.50 -12.52
C ASP A 113 14.17 -12.65 -12.66
N GLY A 114 13.73 -12.00 -11.57
CA GLY A 114 12.53 -11.15 -11.53
C GLY A 114 11.22 -11.93 -11.36
N THR A 115 11.25 -13.24 -11.14
CA THR A 115 10.05 -14.04 -10.84
C THR A 115 9.66 -13.92 -9.36
N PRO A 116 8.36 -13.91 -9.01
CA PRO A 116 7.93 -13.88 -7.63
C PRO A 116 8.31 -15.19 -6.92
N VAL A 117 9.04 -15.06 -5.81
CA VAL A 117 9.31 -16.17 -4.90
C VAL A 117 8.04 -16.42 -4.11
N VAL A 118 7.26 -17.41 -4.55
CA VAL A 118 6.15 -17.93 -3.76
C VAL A 118 6.76 -18.64 -2.55
N ALA A 119 6.56 -18.08 -1.36
CA ALA A 119 6.90 -18.78 -0.14
C ALA A 119 6.13 -20.10 -0.14
N ALA A 120 6.85 -21.22 -0.21
CA ALA A 120 6.23 -22.54 -0.18
C ALA A 120 5.33 -22.63 1.04
N ALA A 121 4.07 -23.06 0.82
CA ALA A 121 3.15 -23.36 1.90
C ALA A 121 3.85 -24.26 2.92
N PRO A 122 3.67 -24.05 4.23
CA PRO A 122 4.26 -24.93 5.24
C PRO A 122 3.86 -26.36 4.90
N ILE A 123 4.87 -27.21 4.69
CA ILE A 123 4.70 -28.64 4.43
C ILE A 123 3.77 -29.17 5.53
N PRO A 124 2.60 -29.74 5.20
CA PRO A 124 1.79 -30.38 6.21
C PRO A 124 2.64 -31.49 6.83
N VAL A 125 2.95 -31.32 8.12
CA VAL A 125 3.56 -32.37 8.92
C VAL A 125 2.66 -33.60 8.78
N PRO A 126 3.17 -34.77 8.35
CA PRO A 126 2.32 -35.94 8.20
C PRO A 126 1.74 -36.27 9.57
N ALA A 127 0.42 -36.14 9.69
CA ALA A 127 -0.32 -36.57 10.85
C ALA A 127 -0.06 -38.07 11.01
N LEU A 128 0.48 -38.45 12.17
CA LEU A 128 0.55 -39.84 12.58
C LEU A 128 -0.88 -40.41 12.57
N GLU A 129 -1.06 -41.36 11.67
CA GLU A 129 -2.28 -42.10 11.38
C GLU A 129 -2.72 -42.88 12.62
N VAL A 130 -3.79 -42.44 13.27
CA VAL A 130 -4.55 -43.25 14.23
C VAL A 130 -5.82 -43.67 13.52
N ALA A 131 -5.91 -44.96 13.21
CA ALA A 131 -7.06 -45.59 12.57
C ALA A 131 -8.32 -45.55 13.48
N PRO A 132 -9.54 -45.63 12.90
CA PRO A 132 -10.78 -45.13 13.48
C PRO A 132 -11.54 -46.18 14.33
N PRO A 133 -12.63 -45.75 15.01
CA PRO A 133 -13.85 -46.53 14.86
C PRO A 133 -15.01 -45.69 14.30
N GLU A 134 -15.84 -46.46 13.63
CA GLU A 134 -16.94 -46.18 12.72
C GLU A 134 -18.21 -45.64 13.39
N VAL A 135 -19.09 -45.06 12.56
CA VAL A 135 -20.55 -44.83 12.71
C VAL A 135 -21.02 -43.53 13.41
N ALA A 136 -21.38 -42.51 12.60
CA ALA A 136 -22.78 -42.11 12.35
C ALA A 136 -22.86 -40.68 11.73
N VAL A 137 -23.44 -40.56 10.53
CA VAL A 137 -24.09 -39.33 10.04
C VAL A 137 -25.50 -39.78 9.60
N PRO A 138 -26.57 -38.96 9.74
CA PRO A 138 -26.73 -37.80 8.87
C PRO A 138 -27.23 -36.50 9.55
N THR A 139 -26.73 -35.37 9.03
CA THR A 139 -27.43 -34.12 8.65
C THR A 139 -28.37 -33.42 9.65
N GLU A 140 -27.98 -32.24 10.15
CA GLU A 140 -28.68 -30.98 9.83
C GLU A 140 -27.90 -29.73 10.30
N SER A 141 -28.11 -28.66 9.55
CA SER A 141 -27.43 -27.37 9.50
C SER A 141 -27.24 -26.65 10.84
N VAL A 142 -26.02 -26.16 11.09
CA VAL A 142 -25.79 -25.04 12.02
C VAL A 142 -25.10 -23.92 11.25
N VAL A 143 -25.88 -22.88 10.97
CA VAL A 143 -25.43 -21.57 10.49
C VAL A 143 -24.54 -20.96 11.57
N PRO A 144 -23.35 -20.42 11.26
CA PRO A 144 -22.59 -19.66 12.26
C PRO A 144 -23.32 -18.35 12.57
N ASP A 145 -23.66 -18.20 13.84
CA ASP A 145 -24.29 -17.02 14.44
C ASP A 145 -23.34 -15.81 14.31
N GLU A 146 -23.58 -14.97 13.31
CA GLU A 146 -22.83 -13.75 13.05
C GLU A 146 -23.22 -12.68 14.08
N PRO A 147 -22.30 -12.17 14.92
CA PRO A 147 -22.63 -11.09 15.84
C PRO A 147 -22.97 -9.82 15.05
N PRO A 148 -24.02 -9.06 15.44
CA PRO A 148 -24.52 -7.96 14.64
C PRO A 148 -23.46 -6.89 14.41
N TYR A 149 -23.35 -6.51 13.14
CA TYR A 149 -22.55 -5.43 12.59
C TYR A 149 -22.58 -4.17 13.48
N ARG A 150 -21.45 -3.83 14.12
CA ARG A 150 -21.29 -2.57 14.83
C ARG A 150 -20.81 -1.50 13.86
N HIS A 151 -21.68 -0.55 13.52
CA HIS A 151 -21.25 0.72 12.93
C HIS A 151 -20.31 1.43 13.91
N SER A 152 -19.01 1.48 13.58
CA SER A 152 -18.02 2.30 14.30
C SER A 152 -18.31 3.78 14.05
N THR A 153 -18.91 4.47 15.01
CA THR A 153 -19.06 5.93 15.00
C THR A 153 -17.76 6.61 15.44
N ALA A 154 -16.70 6.48 14.66
CA ALA A 154 -15.40 7.14 14.90
C ALA A 154 -15.39 8.62 14.44
N ALA A 155 -16.52 9.33 14.57
CA ALA A 155 -16.65 10.74 14.20
C ALA A 155 -16.58 11.70 15.42
N ALA A 156 -16.09 11.26 16.58
CA ALA A 156 -16.16 12.05 17.82
C ALA A 156 -14.81 12.50 18.39
N ARG A 157 -13.71 12.53 17.61
CA ARG A 157 -12.38 12.92 18.15
C ARG A 157 -11.66 14.07 17.45
N TRP A 158 -12.32 14.83 16.57
CA TRP A 158 -11.78 16.11 16.09
C TRP A 158 -12.62 17.29 16.56
N ALA A 159 -12.37 17.70 17.80
CA ALA A 159 -12.59 19.06 18.24
C ALA A 159 -11.34 19.51 18.99
N SER A 160 -10.24 19.69 18.25
CA SER A 160 -9.08 20.41 18.76
C SER A 160 -9.40 21.89 18.62
N LYS A 161 -9.54 22.61 19.75
CA LYS A 161 -9.56 24.09 19.75
C LYS A 161 -8.29 24.58 19.08
N HIS A 162 -8.42 25.36 18.01
CA HIS A 162 -7.29 26.10 17.45
C HIS A 162 -7.10 27.39 18.27
N GLY A 163 -5.85 27.76 18.56
CA GLY A 163 -5.50 28.99 19.28
C GLY A 163 -5.85 30.29 18.55
N SER A 164 -6.60 30.22 17.44
CA SER A 164 -7.16 31.37 16.71
C SER A 164 -8.59 31.73 17.15
N ASP A 165 -9.24 30.90 17.97
CA ASP A 165 -10.63 31.16 18.45
C ASP A 165 -10.71 32.15 19.62
N ASP A 166 -9.59 32.64 20.13
CA ASP A 166 -9.50 33.52 21.32
C ASP A 166 -9.18 34.99 20.97
N VAL A 167 -9.56 35.46 19.77
CA VAL A 167 -9.47 36.90 19.45
C VAL A 167 -10.78 37.59 19.86
N PRO A 168 -10.77 38.53 20.83
CA PRO A 168 -11.95 39.32 21.15
C PRO A 168 -12.30 40.22 19.96
N ALA A 169 -13.59 40.22 19.59
CA ALA A 169 -14.12 41.09 18.55
C ALA A 169 -13.91 42.58 18.89
N GLU A 170 -13.22 43.29 18.01
CA GLU A 170 -13.07 44.74 18.07
C GLU A 170 -14.43 45.42 17.84
N PRO A 171 -14.86 46.40 18.66
CA PRO A 171 -16.10 47.10 18.41
C PRO A 171 -15.97 48.02 17.19
N ALA A 172 -16.87 47.86 16.23
CA ALA A 172 -16.99 48.74 15.07
C ALA A 172 -17.33 50.17 15.54
N ASN A 173 -16.40 51.10 15.34
CA ASN A 173 -16.65 52.52 15.54
C ASN A 173 -17.45 53.09 14.35
N VAL A 174 -18.49 53.84 14.71
CA VAL A 174 -19.32 54.71 13.85
C VAL A 174 -18.56 55.98 13.51
#